data_AF-A0A9W4U638-F1
#
_entry.id   AF-A0A9W4U638-F1
#
_cell.length_a   1.000
_cell.length_b   1.000
_cell.length_c   1.000
_cell.angle_alpha   90.00
_cell.angle_beta   90.00
_cell.angle_gamma   90.00
#
_symmetry.space_group_name_H-M   'P 1'
#
loop_
_entity.id
_entity.type
_entity.pdbx_description
1 polymer ?
#
loop_
_entity_poly.entity_id
_entity_poly.type
_entity_poly.pdbx_seq_one_letter_code
_entity_poly.pdbx_strand_id
1 'polypeptide(L)'
;MGGQAFADLESVHKAPINVPRLPPATYQTIASHIQTKLKTLFARVVIPREAPGKLDHGDIDFLVCGILSLSPSPSPSPFPPPKASEDAKISAHHEETQKVWESVQTLLECEPHLHISRGTSHSFGIPHPTIPTALVQVDVELCPNDDLFAWTHFLKSDSDLLQIIGSNHRHLGLTNNDRGMHVRVAEIEPYDKKKSLISLTRDPDQAMEILGLDIEEYHAGFATEEQLFQWVARGRFFSRRVFEDRSGVEKHNDRARMAKRPMFRRFVLEYVPAHPEIGQSEGEEWTRERVLGEALNMFSKHGEYERMMGDHRVKEAEEAFWKRVKEVVPAQGNSLASAVKGLRRWVDFEDGMPYITSTRVEETPIWTQNFPLGSLDTVMDWIVRNWGTAKALEKKHAQVARESTANNAGVR
;
A
#
# COMPACT_ATOMS: atom_id res chain seq x y z
N MET A 1 1.92 21.95 5.74
CA MET A 1 1.98 23.00 4.71
C MET A 1 1.32 22.45 3.46
N GLY A 2 0.08 22.84 3.19
CA GLY A 2 -0.63 22.63 1.93
C GLY A 2 -0.59 23.88 1.06
N GLY A 3 -1.10 23.84 -0.17
CA GLY A 3 -1.11 24.98 -1.10
C GLY A 3 0.16 25.16 -1.93
N GLN A 4 0.88 24.09 -2.25
CA GLN A 4 2.15 24.13 -2.99
C GLN A 4 2.07 23.42 -4.35
N ALA A 5 0.87 23.02 -4.81
CA ALA A 5 0.74 22.26 -6.05
C ALA A 5 1.30 23.00 -7.26
N PHE A 6 1.24 24.33 -7.24
CA PHE A 6 1.62 25.24 -8.33
C PHE A 6 3.01 25.85 -8.18
N ALA A 7 3.77 25.50 -7.14
CA ALA A 7 5.10 26.06 -6.89
C ALA A 7 6.11 25.79 -8.05
N ASP A 8 5.93 24.70 -8.78
CA ASP A 8 6.81 24.35 -9.91
C ASP A 8 6.42 25.05 -11.24
N LEU A 9 5.18 25.58 -11.32
CA LEU A 9 4.69 26.28 -12.51
C LEU A 9 5.28 27.69 -12.67
N GLU A 10 5.99 28.21 -11.67
CA GLU A 10 6.70 29.50 -11.74
C GLU A 10 7.67 29.55 -12.93
N SER A 11 8.31 28.41 -13.23
CA SER A 11 9.25 28.25 -14.35
C SER A 11 8.57 28.42 -15.72
N VAL A 12 7.27 28.14 -15.81
CA VAL A 12 6.46 28.23 -17.03
C VAL A 12 5.85 29.62 -17.19
N HIS A 13 5.42 30.24 -16.09
CA HIS A 13 4.70 31.52 -16.12
C HIS A 13 5.57 32.78 -15.94
N LYS A 14 6.88 32.63 -15.73
CA LYS A 14 7.85 33.74 -15.54
C LYS A 14 7.56 34.65 -14.34
N ALA A 15 6.56 34.31 -13.52
CA ALA A 15 6.18 34.98 -12.29
C ALA A 15 5.60 33.95 -11.29
N PRO A 16 5.77 34.17 -9.97
CA PRO A 16 5.17 33.33 -8.94
C PRO A 16 3.65 33.30 -9.05
N ILE A 17 3.06 32.10 -9.01
CA ILE A 17 1.61 31.97 -8.90
C ILE A 17 1.20 32.32 -7.46
N ASN A 18 0.39 33.36 -7.30
CA ASN A 18 -0.03 33.84 -5.99
C ASN A 18 -1.19 33.00 -5.43
N VAL A 19 -0.90 32.12 -4.47
CA VAL A 19 -1.89 31.31 -3.73
C VAL A 19 -1.82 31.67 -2.24
N PRO A 20 -2.50 32.73 -1.79
CA PRO A 20 -2.42 33.19 -0.41
C PRO A 20 -3.10 32.21 0.56
N ARG A 21 -2.70 32.27 1.84
CA ARG A 21 -3.37 31.53 2.92
C ARG A 21 -4.79 32.04 3.11
N LEU A 22 -5.72 31.12 3.31
CA LEU A 22 -7.15 31.39 3.49
C LEU A 22 -7.51 31.50 4.99
N PRO A 23 -8.10 32.63 5.43
CA PRO A 23 -8.75 32.70 6.74
C PRO A 23 -9.94 31.73 6.83
N PRO A 24 -10.31 31.25 8.03
CA PRO A 24 -11.36 30.23 8.19
C PRO A 24 -12.72 30.60 7.56
N ALA A 25 -13.15 31.86 7.68
CA ALA A 25 -14.42 32.31 7.10
C ALA A 25 -14.41 32.26 5.55
N THR A 26 -13.29 32.68 4.94
CA THR A 26 -13.09 32.61 3.48
C THR A 26 -13.02 31.17 3.02
N TYR A 27 -12.25 30.33 3.72
CA TYR A 27 -12.16 28.89 3.47
C TYR A 27 -13.54 28.23 3.48
N GLN A 28 -14.33 28.42 4.54
CA GLN A 28 -15.66 27.82 4.68
C GLN A 28 -16.63 28.23 3.57
N THR A 29 -16.57 29.51 3.17
CA THR A 29 -17.41 30.05 2.10
C THR A 29 -17.08 29.39 0.76
N ILE A 30 -15.79 29.34 0.39
CA ILE A 30 -15.34 28.74 -0.86
C ILE A 30 -15.60 27.23 -0.85
N ALA A 31 -15.26 26.56 0.26
CA ALA A 31 -15.47 25.14 0.44
C ALA A 31 -16.93 24.74 0.26
N SER A 32 -17.87 25.47 0.86
CA SER A 32 -19.31 25.20 0.74
C SER A 32 -19.82 25.37 -0.69
N HIS A 33 -19.34 26.40 -1.39
CA HIS A 33 -19.66 26.67 -2.80
C HIS A 33 -19.18 25.53 -3.71
N ILE A 34 -17.90 25.16 -3.58
CA ILE A 34 -17.30 24.07 -4.36
C ILE A 34 -17.95 22.73 -4.04
N GLN A 35 -18.21 22.44 -2.76
CA GLN A 35 -18.85 21.19 -2.36
C GLN A 35 -20.22 21.04 -3.02
N THR A 36 -20.99 22.12 -3.09
CA THR A 36 -22.31 22.14 -3.76
C THR A 36 -22.17 21.86 -5.25
N LYS A 37 -21.17 22.48 -5.91
CA LYS A 37 -20.84 22.21 -7.31
C LYS A 37 -20.49 20.72 -7.49
N LEU A 38 -19.52 20.18 -6.75
CA LEU A 38 -19.04 18.80 -6.89
C LEU A 38 -20.13 17.75 -6.64
N LYS A 39 -21.11 18.03 -5.76
CA LYS A 39 -22.27 17.14 -5.53
C LYS A 39 -23.15 16.92 -6.75
N THR A 40 -22.99 17.72 -7.81
CA THR A 40 -23.67 17.48 -9.10
C THR A 40 -22.99 16.40 -9.93
N LEU A 41 -21.73 16.08 -9.66
CA LEU A 41 -20.92 15.11 -10.40
C LEU A 41 -20.62 13.84 -9.60
N PHE A 42 -20.70 13.89 -8.28
CA PHE A 42 -20.34 12.77 -7.39
C PHE A 42 -21.42 12.51 -6.35
N ALA A 43 -21.70 11.23 -6.10
CA ALA A 43 -22.65 10.79 -5.08
C ALA A 43 -22.20 11.14 -3.66
N ARG A 44 -20.89 11.13 -3.41
CA ARG A 44 -20.29 11.48 -2.12
C ARG A 44 -19.22 12.54 -2.32
N VAL A 45 -19.29 13.61 -1.54
CA VAL A 45 -18.32 14.71 -1.52
C VAL A 45 -18.11 15.12 -0.06
N VAL A 46 -16.92 14.86 0.47
CA VAL A 46 -16.55 15.24 1.84
C VAL A 46 -15.26 16.03 1.83
N ILE A 47 -15.11 16.89 2.84
CA ILE A 47 -13.85 17.56 3.14
C ILE A 47 -13.29 16.84 4.36
N PRO A 48 -12.14 16.15 4.26
CA PRO A 48 -11.51 15.53 5.42
C PRO A 48 -11.27 16.55 6.53
N ARG A 49 -11.41 16.11 7.79
CA ARG A 49 -11.26 17.02 8.93
C ARG A 49 -9.84 17.58 8.98
N GLU A 50 -9.74 18.88 9.17
CA GLU A 50 -8.47 19.59 9.26
C GLU A 50 -7.78 19.39 10.62
N ALA A 51 -6.50 19.72 10.69
CA ALA A 51 -5.80 19.79 11.96
C ALA A 51 -6.51 20.74 12.95
N PRO A 52 -6.70 20.34 14.23
CA PRO A 52 -7.33 21.21 15.21
C PRO A 52 -6.51 22.48 15.47
N GLY A 53 -7.20 23.60 15.67
CA GLY A 53 -6.56 24.89 15.97
C GLY A 53 -5.87 25.59 14.78
N LYS A 54 -6.10 25.14 13.54
CA LYS A 54 -5.53 25.78 12.33
C LYS A 54 -6.05 27.23 12.19
N LEU A 55 -5.14 28.19 12.09
CA LEU A 55 -5.48 29.61 11.96
C LEU A 55 -5.76 30.03 10.50
N ASP A 56 -5.22 29.27 9.54
CA ASP A 56 -5.39 29.51 8.11
C ASP A 56 -5.20 28.22 7.29
N HIS A 57 -5.64 28.23 6.02
CA HIS A 57 -5.61 27.08 5.12
C HIS A 57 -4.81 27.41 3.85
N GLY A 58 -4.18 26.42 3.21
CA GLY A 58 -3.41 26.65 1.96
C GLY A 58 -4.17 26.21 0.71
N ASP A 59 -5.07 25.28 0.91
CA ASP A 59 -5.78 24.49 -0.07
C ASP A 59 -7.11 24.06 0.53
N ILE A 60 -8.01 23.57 -0.33
CA ILE A 60 -9.26 22.93 0.05
C ILE A 60 -9.26 21.52 -0.51
N ASP A 61 -9.12 20.53 0.36
CA ASP A 61 -9.13 19.11 0.00
C ASP A 61 -10.55 18.55 -0.04
N PHE A 62 -10.92 17.94 -1.17
CA PHE A 62 -12.14 17.18 -1.35
C PHE A 62 -11.82 15.72 -1.61
N LEU A 63 -12.50 14.84 -0.88
CA LEU A 63 -12.58 13.41 -1.20
C LEU A 63 -13.95 13.15 -1.83
N VAL A 64 -13.94 12.59 -3.04
CA VAL A 64 -15.15 12.31 -3.81
C VAL A 64 -15.27 10.83 -4.18
N CYS A 65 -16.50 10.33 -4.34
CA CYS A 65 -16.75 8.96 -4.78
C CYS A 65 -18.11 8.83 -5.48
N GLY A 66 -18.24 7.79 -6.30
CA GLY A 66 -19.45 7.47 -7.05
C GLY A 66 -19.75 8.52 -8.13
N ILE A 67 -19.05 8.45 -9.27
CA ILE A 67 -19.30 9.33 -10.41
C ILE A 67 -20.77 9.20 -10.84
N LEU A 68 -21.50 10.30 -10.84
CA LEU A 68 -22.86 10.36 -11.34
C LEU A 68 -22.81 10.39 -12.86
N SER A 69 -23.60 9.54 -13.51
CA SER A 69 -23.57 9.41 -14.97
C SER A 69 -23.76 10.77 -15.65
N LEU A 70 -22.78 11.16 -16.46
CA LEU A 70 -22.75 12.45 -17.17
C LEU A 70 -23.69 12.47 -18.40
N SER A 71 -24.41 11.37 -18.67
CA SER A 71 -25.35 11.23 -19.78
C SER A 71 -26.68 10.59 -19.32
N PRO A 72 -27.82 10.96 -19.94
CA PRO A 72 -29.07 10.24 -19.71
C PRO A 72 -28.89 8.80 -20.19
N SER A 73 -29.20 7.84 -19.31
CA SER A 73 -29.22 6.41 -19.62
C SER A 73 -29.86 6.17 -20.99
N PRO A 74 -29.20 5.45 -21.92
CA PRO A 74 -29.91 4.96 -23.10
C PRO A 74 -31.10 4.13 -22.62
N SER A 75 -32.22 4.25 -23.33
CA SER A 75 -33.41 3.45 -23.09
C SER A 75 -33.05 1.96 -23.01
N PRO A 76 -33.72 1.17 -22.14
CA PRO A 76 -33.38 -0.23 -21.96
C PRO A 76 -33.52 -0.96 -23.30
N SER A 77 -32.38 -1.36 -23.87
CA SER A 77 -32.35 -2.25 -25.03
C SER A 77 -32.93 -3.60 -24.61
N PRO A 78 -33.84 -4.20 -25.40
CA PRO A 78 -34.35 -5.55 -25.13
C PRO A 78 -33.29 -6.65 -25.30
N PHE A 79 -32.08 -6.30 -25.74
CA PHE A 79 -30.96 -7.23 -25.90
C PHE A 79 -29.87 -6.95 -24.86
N PRO A 80 -29.44 -7.95 -24.06
CA PRO A 80 -28.32 -7.78 -23.14
C PRO A 80 -27.06 -7.46 -23.95
N PRO A 81 -26.29 -6.42 -23.57
CA PRO A 81 -25.02 -6.14 -24.24
C PRO A 81 -24.08 -7.33 -24.06
N PRO A 82 -23.26 -7.66 -25.08
CA PRO A 82 -22.24 -8.70 -24.94
C PRO A 82 -21.33 -8.37 -23.74
N LYS A 83 -20.90 -9.40 -22.98
CA LYS A 83 -19.95 -9.23 -21.88
C LYS A 83 -18.67 -8.61 -22.45
N ALA A 84 -18.43 -7.34 -22.14
CA ALA A 84 -17.20 -6.64 -22.51
C ALA A 84 -16.00 -7.38 -21.91
N SER A 85 -14.91 -7.49 -22.69
CA SER A 85 -13.63 -7.98 -22.19
C SER A 85 -13.12 -7.09 -21.04
N GLU A 86 -12.23 -7.63 -20.22
CA GLU A 86 -11.61 -6.89 -19.12
C GLU A 86 -10.91 -5.61 -19.64
N ASP A 87 -10.21 -5.71 -20.77
CA ASP A 87 -9.55 -4.57 -21.43
C ASP A 87 -10.54 -3.49 -21.89
N ALA A 88 -11.70 -3.89 -22.42
CA ALA A 88 -12.74 -2.96 -22.83
C ALA A 88 -13.37 -2.24 -21.64
N LYS A 89 -13.53 -2.91 -20.49
CA LYS A 89 -14.01 -2.28 -19.25
C LYS A 89 -13.00 -1.28 -18.71
N ILE A 90 -11.71 -1.63 -18.70
CA ILE A 90 -10.63 -0.74 -18.24
C ILE A 90 -10.57 0.52 -19.12
N SER A 91 -10.63 0.35 -20.44
CA SER A 91 -10.63 1.48 -21.38
C SER A 91 -11.84 2.40 -21.19
N ALA A 92 -13.05 1.83 -21.06
CA ALA A 92 -14.26 2.61 -20.85
C ALA A 92 -14.23 3.37 -19.51
N HIS A 93 -13.75 2.73 -18.44
CA HIS A 93 -13.61 3.37 -17.13
C HIS A 93 -12.58 4.51 -17.15
N HIS A 94 -11.48 4.34 -17.89
CA HIS A 94 -10.48 5.40 -18.07
C HIS A 94 -11.06 6.61 -18.81
N GLU A 95 -11.81 6.38 -19.88
CA GLU A 95 -12.46 7.45 -20.66
C GLU A 95 -13.53 8.19 -19.83
N GLU A 96 -14.35 7.47 -19.07
CA GLU A 96 -15.33 8.06 -18.15
C GLU A 96 -14.64 8.91 -17.06
N THR A 97 -13.53 8.41 -16.52
CA THR A 97 -12.73 9.13 -15.51
C THR A 97 -12.11 10.40 -16.10
N GLN A 98 -11.64 10.37 -17.35
CA GLN A 98 -11.10 11.56 -17.99
C GLN A 98 -12.19 12.63 -18.20
N LYS A 99 -13.37 12.21 -18.68
CA LYS A 99 -14.52 13.12 -18.88
C LYS A 99 -15.01 13.76 -17.59
N VAL A 100 -14.98 13.04 -16.46
CA VAL A 100 -15.37 13.64 -15.18
C VAL A 100 -14.39 14.75 -14.77
N TRP A 101 -13.09 14.60 -15.03
CA TRP A 101 -12.12 15.65 -14.68
C TRP A 101 -12.24 16.90 -15.56
N GLU A 102 -12.54 16.74 -16.85
CA GLU A 102 -12.88 17.86 -17.74
C GLU A 102 -14.15 18.59 -17.26
N SER A 103 -15.14 17.82 -16.78
CA SER A 103 -16.37 18.36 -16.19
C SER A 103 -16.10 19.12 -14.90
N VAL A 104 -15.25 18.58 -14.01
CA VAL A 104 -14.82 19.27 -12.78
C VAL A 104 -14.07 20.56 -13.14
N GLN A 105 -13.14 20.52 -14.08
CA GLN A 105 -12.38 21.70 -14.50
C GLN A 105 -13.32 22.81 -15.00
N THR A 106 -14.30 22.46 -15.84
CA THR A 106 -15.30 23.39 -16.37
C THR A 106 -16.18 23.95 -15.25
N LEU A 107 -16.65 23.08 -14.36
CA LEU A 107 -17.52 23.42 -13.24
C LEU A 107 -16.84 24.38 -12.25
N LEU A 108 -15.54 24.21 -12.04
CA LEU A 108 -14.72 25.07 -11.17
C LEU A 108 -14.21 26.33 -11.87
N GLU A 109 -14.53 26.52 -13.16
CA GLU A 109 -14.04 27.65 -13.97
C GLU A 109 -12.51 27.73 -13.95
N CYS A 110 -11.85 26.57 -13.93
CA CYS A 110 -10.40 26.46 -13.87
C CYS A 110 -9.80 26.55 -15.27
N GLU A 111 -8.85 27.47 -15.45
CA GLU A 111 -8.07 27.55 -16.68
C GLU A 111 -7.25 26.26 -16.90
N PRO A 112 -7.12 25.76 -18.14
CA PRO A 112 -6.43 24.48 -18.41
C PRO A 112 -4.99 24.38 -17.88
N HIS A 113 -4.27 25.51 -17.84
CA HIS A 113 -2.90 25.55 -17.34
C HIS A 113 -2.80 25.57 -15.81
N LEU A 114 -3.93 25.75 -15.11
CA LEU A 114 -4.04 25.73 -13.64
C LEU A 114 -4.60 24.40 -13.13
N HIS A 115 -4.64 23.38 -13.99
CA HIS A 115 -5.02 22.02 -13.64
C HIS A 115 -3.79 21.10 -13.63
N ILE A 116 -3.56 20.41 -12.51
CA ILE A 116 -2.48 19.42 -12.36
C ILE A 116 -3.10 18.07 -11.99
N SER A 117 -2.84 17.04 -12.80
CA SER A 117 -3.25 15.66 -12.49
C SER A 117 -2.11 14.87 -11.84
N ARG A 118 -2.42 14.15 -10.75
CA ARG A 118 -1.53 13.24 -10.02
C ARG A 118 -2.27 11.94 -9.68
N GLY A 119 -2.46 11.09 -10.69
CA GLY A 119 -3.19 9.83 -10.52
C GLY A 119 -4.67 10.10 -10.28
N THR A 120 -5.20 9.70 -9.12
CA THR A 120 -6.60 9.95 -8.75
C THR A 120 -6.82 11.29 -8.05
N SER A 121 -5.75 12.06 -7.80
CA SER A 121 -5.80 13.39 -7.17
C SER A 121 -5.50 14.48 -8.20
N HIS A 122 -6.38 15.47 -8.28
CA HIS A 122 -6.32 16.57 -9.24
C HIS A 122 -6.34 17.90 -8.48
N SER A 123 -5.37 18.77 -8.77
CA SER A 123 -5.27 20.11 -8.20
C SER A 123 -5.77 21.15 -9.20
N PHE A 124 -6.64 22.05 -8.78
CA PHE A 124 -7.23 23.13 -9.59
C PHE A 124 -6.94 24.49 -8.95
N GLY A 125 -6.47 25.44 -9.76
CA GLY A 125 -6.29 26.83 -9.37
C GLY A 125 -7.49 27.65 -9.78
N ILE A 126 -8.31 28.07 -8.82
CA ILE A 126 -9.51 28.90 -9.09
C ILE A 126 -9.29 30.35 -8.65
N PRO A 127 -9.97 31.34 -9.23
CA PRO A 127 -9.83 32.74 -8.81
C PRO A 127 -10.15 32.96 -7.32
N HIS A 128 -9.32 33.72 -6.62
CA HIS A 128 -9.59 34.12 -5.24
C HIS A 128 -10.76 35.12 -5.19
N PRO A 129 -11.75 34.95 -4.30
CA PRO A 129 -13.00 35.73 -4.34
C PRO A 129 -12.80 37.23 -4.06
N THR A 130 -11.75 37.61 -3.34
CA THR A 130 -11.55 39.00 -2.86
C THR A 130 -10.19 39.60 -3.19
N ILE A 131 -9.24 38.81 -3.69
CA ILE A 131 -7.87 39.27 -3.96
C ILE A 131 -7.68 39.16 -5.46
N PRO A 132 -7.65 40.29 -6.19
CA PRO A 132 -7.43 40.28 -7.63
C PRO A 132 -6.16 39.51 -7.97
N THR A 133 -6.21 38.72 -9.06
CA THR A 133 -5.11 37.90 -9.61
C THR A 133 -4.53 36.82 -8.70
N ALA A 134 -5.02 36.68 -7.46
CA ALA A 134 -4.70 35.54 -6.61
C ALA A 134 -5.58 34.34 -6.95
N LEU A 135 -5.07 33.15 -6.63
CA LEU A 135 -5.76 31.89 -6.81
C LEU A 135 -6.00 31.18 -5.47
N VAL A 136 -6.91 30.23 -5.50
CA VAL A 136 -7.14 29.25 -4.44
C VAL A 136 -6.86 27.87 -5.01
N GLN A 137 -6.04 27.09 -4.29
CA GLN A 137 -5.81 25.70 -4.63
C GLN A 137 -6.97 24.84 -4.11
N VAL A 138 -7.56 24.07 -5.01
CA VAL A 138 -8.62 23.11 -4.73
C VAL A 138 -8.13 21.74 -5.15
N ASP A 139 -7.97 20.84 -4.20
CA ASP A 139 -7.53 19.48 -4.45
C ASP A 139 -8.75 18.56 -4.40
N VAL A 140 -8.97 17.79 -5.47
CA VAL A 140 -10.06 16.83 -5.56
C VAL A 140 -9.46 15.45 -5.78
N GLU A 141 -9.70 14.54 -4.84
CA GLU A 141 -9.26 13.15 -4.93
C GLU A 141 -10.46 12.22 -5.11
N LEU A 142 -10.41 11.42 -6.18
CA LEU A 142 -11.38 10.36 -6.43
C LEU A 142 -11.00 9.11 -5.64
N CYS A 143 -11.89 8.71 -4.74
CA CYS A 143 -11.79 7.43 -4.05
C CYS A 143 -12.03 6.27 -5.04
N PRO A 144 -11.23 5.20 -5.01
CA PRO A 144 -11.35 4.11 -6.00
C PRO A 144 -12.69 3.37 -5.99
N ASN A 145 -13.34 3.27 -4.83
CA ASN A 145 -14.64 2.63 -4.66
C ASN A 145 -15.26 3.03 -3.31
N ASP A 146 -16.57 2.82 -3.19
CA ASP A 146 -17.33 3.15 -1.99
C ASP A 146 -16.86 2.39 -0.74
N ASP A 147 -16.36 1.15 -0.91
CA ASP A 147 -15.88 0.30 0.20
C ASP A 147 -14.63 0.88 0.89
N LEU A 148 -13.84 1.69 0.18
CA LEU A 148 -12.65 2.35 0.71
C LEU A 148 -12.93 3.78 1.18
N PHE A 149 -14.14 4.31 0.95
CA PHE A 149 -14.40 5.73 1.18
C PHE A 149 -14.22 6.14 2.64
N ALA A 150 -14.81 5.39 3.58
CA ALA A 150 -14.67 5.67 5.01
C ALA A 150 -13.22 5.56 5.48
N TRP A 151 -12.50 4.55 4.98
CA TRP A 151 -11.08 4.35 5.28
C TRP A 151 -10.20 5.49 4.76
N THR A 152 -10.38 5.89 3.50
CA THR A 152 -9.64 7.00 2.89
C THR A 152 -9.95 8.32 3.58
N HIS A 153 -11.21 8.54 3.97
CA HIS A 153 -11.60 9.70 4.77
C HIS A 153 -10.88 9.72 6.12
N PHE A 154 -10.80 8.59 6.82
CA PHE A 154 -10.05 8.45 8.06
C PHE A 154 -8.54 8.70 7.88
N LEU A 155 -7.94 8.15 6.81
CA LEU A 155 -6.51 8.35 6.52
C LEU A 155 -6.12 9.81 6.25
N LYS A 156 -7.06 10.60 5.73
CA LYS A 156 -6.86 11.99 5.34
C LYS A 156 -7.25 12.99 6.42
N SER A 157 -8.09 12.58 7.36
CA SER A 157 -8.56 13.44 8.44
C SER A 157 -7.47 13.65 9.49
N ASP A 158 -7.53 14.79 10.17
CA ASP A 158 -6.68 15.16 11.29
C ASP A 158 -5.18 15.23 10.95
N SER A 159 -4.87 15.56 9.68
CA SER A 159 -3.54 15.85 9.17
C SER A 159 -2.51 14.72 9.36
N ASP A 160 -1.75 14.76 10.47
CA ASP A 160 -0.65 13.84 10.74
C ASP A 160 -1.02 12.72 11.72
N LEU A 161 -2.28 12.65 12.18
CA LEU A 161 -2.75 11.66 13.16
C LEU A 161 -2.34 10.22 12.78
N LEU A 162 -2.64 9.79 11.56
CA LEU A 162 -2.30 8.45 11.09
C LEU A 162 -0.79 8.24 10.90
N GLN A 163 0.00 9.32 10.77
CA GLN A 163 1.46 9.22 10.81
C GLN A 163 1.98 8.97 12.22
N ILE A 164 1.36 9.59 13.24
CA ILE A 164 1.66 9.35 14.66
C ILE A 164 1.33 7.91 15.01
N ILE A 165 0.09 7.48 14.72
CA ILE A 165 -0.37 6.10 14.92
C ILE A 165 0.57 5.14 14.17
N GLY A 166 0.78 5.33 12.87
CA GLY A 166 1.60 4.41 12.08
C GLY A 166 3.05 4.31 12.55
N SER A 167 3.65 5.40 13.03
CA SER A 167 5.02 5.40 13.55
C SER A 167 5.12 4.66 14.88
N ASN A 168 4.12 4.85 15.77
CA ASN A 168 4.11 4.18 17.06
C ASN A 168 3.94 2.65 16.91
N HIS A 169 3.01 2.19 16.07
CA HIS A 169 2.60 0.78 16.02
C HIS A 169 3.41 -0.09 15.05
N ARG A 170 4.26 0.50 14.19
CA ARG A 170 4.99 -0.25 13.14
C ARG A 170 5.86 -1.38 13.69
N HIS A 171 6.51 -1.18 14.84
CA HIS A 171 7.39 -2.19 15.44
C HIS A 171 6.62 -3.45 15.89
N LEU A 172 5.31 -3.30 16.17
CA LEU A 172 4.39 -4.38 16.51
C LEU A 172 3.80 -5.09 15.28
N GLY A 173 4.25 -4.73 14.07
CA GLY A 173 3.79 -5.33 12.83
C GLY A 173 2.47 -4.75 12.28
N LEU A 174 1.83 -3.82 12.98
CA LEU A 174 0.63 -3.12 12.50
C LEU A 174 0.99 -2.08 11.44
N THR A 175 0.18 -1.98 10.39
CA THR A 175 0.37 -0.99 9.33
C THR A 175 -0.96 -0.57 8.72
N ASN A 176 -1.12 0.74 8.55
CA ASN A 176 -2.23 1.34 7.81
C ASN A 176 -1.71 1.74 6.41
N ASN A 177 -2.46 1.38 5.38
CA ASN A 177 -2.20 1.80 3.99
C ASN A 177 -3.52 2.16 3.30
N ASP A 178 -3.48 2.51 2.02
CA ASP A 178 -4.62 2.84 1.17
C ASP A 178 -5.67 1.73 1.01
N ARG A 179 -5.44 0.54 1.56
CA ARG A 179 -6.33 -0.63 1.46
C ARG A 179 -6.93 -1.09 2.78
N GLY A 180 -6.54 -0.49 3.91
CA GLY A 180 -7.00 -0.86 5.24
C GLY A 180 -5.88 -0.94 6.28
N MET A 181 -6.26 -1.40 7.47
CA MET A 181 -5.35 -1.82 8.54
C MET A 181 -4.93 -3.27 8.32
N HIS A 182 -3.65 -3.55 8.56
CA HIS A 182 -3.04 -4.87 8.37
C HIS A 182 -2.10 -5.19 9.52
N VAL A 183 -1.90 -6.49 9.76
CA VAL A 183 -0.79 -7.00 10.58
C VAL A 183 0.19 -7.78 9.71
N ARG A 184 1.48 -7.68 10.01
CA ARG A 184 2.54 -8.36 9.27
C ARG A 184 3.00 -9.61 10.02
N VAL A 185 3.07 -10.73 9.30
CA VAL A 185 3.71 -11.98 9.77
C VAL A 185 5.24 -11.80 9.76
N ALA A 186 5.88 -11.97 10.92
CA ALA A 186 7.28 -11.61 11.13
C ALA A 186 8.25 -12.50 10.34
N GLU A 187 7.88 -13.76 10.16
CA GLU A 187 8.66 -14.81 9.50
C GLU A 187 8.69 -14.61 7.97
N ILE A 188 7.63 -14.02 7.42
CA ILE A 188 7.46 -13.80 5.96
C ILE A 188 8.00 -12.43 5.53
N GLU A 189 7.90 -11.41 6.40
CA GLU A 189 8.27 -10.04 6.08
C GLU A 189 9.70 -9.83 5.52
N PRO A 190 10.76 -10.53 6.01
CA PRO A 190 12.13 -10.32 5.56
C PRO A 190 12.34 -10.55 4.06
N TYR A 191 11.59 -11.47 3.45
CA TYR A 191 11.74 -11.81 2.04
C TYR A 191 10.54 -11.40 1.17
N ASP A 192 9.35 -11.23 1.74
CA ASP A 192 8.19 -10.74 0.99
C ASP A 192 7.24 -9.90 1.86
N LYS A 193 7.49 -8.59 1.86
CA LYS A 193 6.68 -7.61 2.59
C LYS A 193 5.23 -7.52 2.12
N LYS A 194 4.91 -7.93 0.90
CA LYS A 194 3.52 -7.89 0.41
C LYS A 194 2.78 -9.13 0.88
N LYS A 195 3.41 -10.30 0.74
CA LYS A 195 2.84 -11.57 1.23
C LYS A 195 2.80 -11.67 2.74
N SER A 196 3.54 -10.86 3.50
CA SER A 196 3.45 -10.89 4.95
C SER A 196 2.20 -10.22 5.53
N LEU A 197 1.41 -9.50 4.71
CA LEU A 197 0.26 -8.75 5.18
C LEU A 197 -0.99 -9.63 5.31
N ILE A 198 -1.56 -9.65 6.51
CA ILE A 198 -2.94 -10.09 6.76
C ILE A 198 -3.81 -8.84 6.81
N SER A 199 -4.83 -8.76 5.95
CA SER A 199 -5.79 -7.65 5.98
C SER A 199 -6.74 -7.81 7.16
N LEU A 200 -6.80 -6.80 8.04
CA LEU A 200 -7.62 -6.83 9.25
C LEU A 200 -8.97 -6.17 9.00
N THR A 201 -8.98 -4.88 8.68
CA THR A 201 -10.21 -4.11 8.48
C THR A 201 -10.02 -2.90 7.58
N ARG A 202 -11.12 -2.42 7.01
CA ARG A 202 -11.26 -1.12 6.34
C ARG A 202 -12.20 -0.18 7.09
N ASP A 203 -12.77 -0.65 8.20
CA ASP A 203 -13.62 0.14 9.07
C ASP A 203 -12.73 0.93 10.04
N PRO A 204 -12.75 2.27 10.00
CA PRO A 204 -12.01 3.11 10.95
C PRO A 204 -12.32 2.80 12.41
N ASP A 205 -13.58 2.47 12.74
CA ASP A 205 -14.01 2.26 14.12
C ASP A 205 -13.42 0.96 14.66
N GLN A 206 -13.44 -0.12 13.87
CA GLN A 206 -12.76 -1.37 14.24
C GLN A 206 -11.23 -1.21 14.34
N ALA A 207 -10.65 -0.35 13.50
CA ALA A 207 -9.21 -0.03 13.59
C ALA A 207 -8.90 0.74 14.88
N MET A 208 -9.75 1.68 15.29
CA MET A 208 -9.61 2.38 16.57
C MET A 208 -9.85 1.45 17.76
N GLU A 209 -10.81 0.54 17.66
CA GLU A 209 -11.14 -0.45 18.69
C GLU A 209 -9.94 -1.35 19.03
N ILE A 210 -9.27 -1.96 18.03
CA ILE A 210 -8.09 -2.80 18.32
C ILE A 210 -6.94 -1.97 18.91
N LEU A 211 -6.80 -0.72 18.49
CA LEU A 211 -5.81 0.21 19.03
C LEU A 211 -6.18 0.74 20.42
N GLY A 212 -7.37 0.42 20.94
CA GLY A 212 -7.90 0.91 22.22
C GLY A 212 -8.03 2.43 22.24
N LEU A 213 -8.41 3.02 21.12
CA LEU A 213 -8.64 4.46 20.98
C LEU A 213 -10.13 4.77 21.17
N ASP A 214 -10.44 5.92 21.75
CA ASP A 214 -11.82 6.32 22.05
C ASP A 214 -12.55 6.77 20.77
N ILE A 215 -13.48 5.94 20.30
CA ILE A 215 -14.20 6.14 19.04
C ILE A 215 -15.14 7.34 19.14
N GLU A 216 -15.84 7.50 20.27
CA GLU A 216 -16.79 8.60 20.46
C GLU A 216 -16.08 9.95 20.48
N GLU A 217 -14.95 10.03 21.18
CA GLU A 217 -14.12 11.23 21.23
C GLU A 217 -13.55 11.59 19.85
N TYR A 218 -13.13 10.59 19.05
CA TYR A 218 -12.67 10.82 17.68
C TYR A 218 -13.77 11.43 16.79
N HIS A 219 -14.99 10.90 16.88
CA HIS A 219 -16.12 11.39 16.08
C HIS A 219 -16.60 12.78 16.54
N ALA A 220 -16.55 13.06 17.85
CA ALA A 220 -16.80 14.41 18.39
C ALA A 220 -15.78 15.43 17.86
N GLY A 221 -14.55 14.99 17.59
CA GLY A 221 -13.47 15.80 17.07
C GLY A 221 -12.73 16.58 18.16
N PHE A 222 -11.60 17.17 17.77
CA PHE A 222 -10.67 17.83 18.71
C PHE A 222 -10.71 19.35 18.51
N ALA A 223 -10.73 20.11 19.61
CA ALA A 223 -10.62 21.56 19.56
C ALA A 223 -9.16 22.03 19.43
N THR A 224 -8.21 21.27 20.00
CA THR A 224 -6.78 21.60 20.01
C THR A 224 -5.93 20.39 19.62
N GLU A 225 -4.70 20.66 19.14
CA GLU A 225 -3.72 19.58 18.88
C GLU A 225 -3.39 18.79 20.15
N GLU A 226 -3.38 19.47 21.30
CA GLU A 226 -3.15 18.87 22.61
C GLU A 226 -4.18 17.76 22.92
N GLN A 227 -5.47 18.00 22.65
CA GLN A 227 -6.52 16.98 22.85
C GLN A 227 -6.32 15.78 21.92
N LEU A 228 -5.99 16.02 20.65
CA LEU A 228 -5.66 14.96 19.69
C LEU A 228 -4.45 14.14 20.15
N PHE A 229 -3.41 14.80 20.67
CA PHE A 229 -2.22 14.16 21.19
C PHE A 229 -2.49 13.31 22.43
N GLN A 230 -3.31 13.83 23.36
CA GLN A 230 -3.77 13.08 24.53
C GLN A 230 -4.62 11.87 24.15
N TRP A 231 -5.46 11.99 23.13
CA TRP A 231 -6.27 10.89 22.62
C TRP A 231 -5.41 9.77 22.04
N VAL A 232 -4.45 10.09 21.15
CA VAL A 232 -3.59 9.05 20.55
C VAL A 232 -2.64 8.43 21.58
N ALA A 233 -2.18 9.19 22.58
CA ALA A 233 -1.30 8.71 23.64
C ALA A 233 -2.00 7.76 24.64
N ARG A 234 -3.34 7.77 24.71
CA ARG A 234 -4.16 6.84 25.50
C ARG A 234 -4.36 5.48 24.82
N GLY A 235 -3.92 5.32 23.57
CA GLY A 235 -4.07 4.06 22.83
C GLY A 235 -3.40 2.88 23.55
N ARG A 236 -4.03 1.71 23.46
CA ARG A 236 -3.64 0.43 24.11
C ARG A 236 -2.18 0.05 23.87
N PHE A 237 -1.66 0.35 22.70
CA PHE A 237 -0.31 -0.02 22.25
C PHE A 237 0.67 1.16 22.26
N PHE A 238 0.25 2.33 22.75
CA PHE A 238 1.07 3.52 22.72
C PHE A 238 2.33 3.33 23.57
N SER A 239 3.49 3.40 22.92
CA SER A 239 4.79 3.36 23.61
C SER A 239 5.60 4.62 23.35
N ARG A 240 5.89 5.36 24.42
CA ARG A 240 6.74 6.56 24.39
C ARG A 240 8.16 6.27 23.90
N ARG A 241 8.70 5.10 24.27
CA ARG A 241 10.06 4.67 23.93
C ARG A 241 10.33 4.68 22.43
N VAL A 242 9.31 4.44 21.60
CA VAL A 242 9.41 4.48 20.13
C VAL A 242 9.83 5.86 19.60
N PHE A 243 9.49 6.93 20.33
CA PHE A 243 9.82 8.31 19.96
C PHE A 243 11.06 8.85 20.68
N GLU A 244 11.41 8.29 21.84
CA GLU A 244 12.61 8.65 22.61
C GLU A 244 13.86 7.93 22.08
N ASP A 245 13.75 6.63 21.77
CA ASP A 245 14.85 5.83 21.25
C ASP A 245 15.05 6.08 19.75
N ARG A 246 15.51 7.30 19.46
CA ARG A 246 15.97 7.73 18.12
C ARG A 246 17.45 7.43 17.90
N SER A 247 18.07 6.63 18.79
CA SER A 247 19.49 6.25 18.71
C SER A 247 19.77 5.23 17.61
N GLY A 248 18.72 4.56 17.10
CA GLY A 248 18.79 3.75 15.89
C GLY A 248 18.98 4.61 14.63
N VAL A 249 19.54 4.01 13.58
CA VAL A 249 19.71 4.65 12.26
C VAL A 249 18.36 5.10 11.72
N GLU A 250 18.02 6.39 11.90
CA GLU A 250 16.81 6.97 11.35
C GLU A 250 16.75 6.67 9.85
N LYS A 251 15.64 6.10 9.39
CA LYS A 251 15.50 5.82 7.96
C LYS A 251 15.26 7.14 7.23
N HIS A 252 15.60 7.17 5.94
CA HIS A 252 15.34 8.32 5.08
C HIS A 252 13.90 8.84 5.21
N ASN A 253 12.93 7.93 5.28
CA ASN A 253 11.51 8.28 5.39
C ASN A 253 11.16 8.92 6.76
N ASP A 254 11.86 8.55 7.83
CA ASP A 254 11.61 9.13 9.16
C ASP A 254 12.16 10.56 9.22
N ARG A 255 13.33 10.82 8.64
CA ARG A 255 13.87 12.18 8.46
C ARG A 255 12.94 13.04 7.59
N ALA A 256 12.46 12.50 6.47
CA ALA A 256 11.54 13.21 5.59
C ALA A 256 10.22 13.56 6.30
N ARG A 257 9.71 12.66 7.15
CA ARG A 257 8.51 12.90 7.97
C ARG A 257 8.76 14.07 8.92
N MET A 258 9.83 14.03 9.71
CA MET A 258 10.19 15.10 10.65
C MET A 258 10.34 16.48 9.98
N ALA A 259 10.83 16.53 8.75
CA ALA A 259 10.97 17.77 8.00
C ALA A 259 9.65 18.30 7.43
N LYS A 260 8.79 17.42 6.90
CA LYS A 260 7.61 17.82 6.10
C LYS A 260 6.29 17.84 6.86
N ARG A 261 6.26 17.31 8.10
CA ARG A 261 5.05 17.03 8.87
C ARG A 261 5.06 17.79 10.20
N PRO A 262 4.60 19.06 10.23
CA PRO A 262 4.76 19.93 11.38
C PRO A 262 4.05 19.44 12.64
N MET A 263 2.84 18.88 12.52
CA MET A 263 2.09 18.34 13.65
C MET A 263 2.80 17.10 14.20
N PHE A 264 3.23 16.18 13.33
CA PHE A 264 4.06 15.04 13.74
C PHE A 264 5.34 15.48 14.47
N ARG A 265 6.02 16.51 13.95
CA ARG A 265 7.24 17.06 14.57
C ARG A 265 6.96 17.61 15.96
N ARG A 266 5.90 18.40 16.14
CA ARG A 266 5.49 18.92 17.47
C ARG A 266 5.15 17.78 18.43
N PHE A 267 4.42 16.77 17.95
CA PHE A 267 4.12 15.59 18.75
C PHE A 267 5.39 14.94 19.30
N VAL A 268 6.37 14.67 18.43
CA VAL A 268 7.59 13.96 18.79
C VAL A 268 8.58 14.81 19.61
N LEU A 269 8.75 16.09 19.27
CA LEU A 269 9.79 16.94 19.87
C LEU A 269 9.32 17.78 21.05
N GLU A 270 8.02 18.00 21.19
CA GLU A 270 7.46 18.91 22.21
C GLU A 270 6.49 18.15 23.12
N TYR A 271 5.42 17.58 22.56
CA TYR A 271 4.38 16.91 23.34
C TYR A 271 4.91 15.69 24.09
N VAL A 272 5.54 14.75 23.36
CA VAL A 272 6.04 13.51 23.96
C VAL A 272 7.01 13.81 25.10
N PRO A 273 8.08 14.62 24.96
CA PRO A 273 8.99 14.95 26.06
C PRO A 273 8.34 15.66 27.25
N ALA A 274 7.36 16.54 27.01
CA ALA A 274 6.67 17.28 28.06
C ALA A 274 5.76 16.43 28.95
N HIS A 275 5.36 15.24 28.48
CA HIS A 275 4.46 14.32 29.19
C HIS A 275 5.19 13.01 29.53
N PRO A 276 6.01 12.94 30.60
CA PRO A 276 6.70 11.71 31.00
C PRO A 276 5.81 10.55 31.43
N GLU A 277 4.57 10.84 31.80
CA GLU A 277 3.57 9.90 32.29
C GLU A 277 2.88 9.08 31.19
N ILE A 278 2.88 9.54 29.92
CA ILE A 278 2.17 8.83 28.85
C ILE A 278 2.93 7.60 28.36
N GLY A 279 2.18 6.55 27.97
CA GLY A 279 2.77 5.31 27.46
C GLY A 279 3.61 4.55 28.49
N GLN A 280 3.48 4.88 29.78
CA GLN A 280 3.97 4.04 30.87
C GLN A 280 3.05 2.83 30.97
N SER A 281 3.49 1.69 30.46
CA SER A 281 2.76 0.43 30.68
C SER A 281 3.09 -0.09 32.07
N GLU A 282 2.10 -0.11 32.96
CA GLU A 282 2.13 -0.92 34.19
C GLU A 282 1.92 -2.39 33.81
N GLY A 283 2.88 -3.00 33.10
CA GLY A 283 2.74 -4.37 32.60
C GLY A 283 3.83 -4.82 31.63
N GLU A 284 3.67 -6.04 31.11
CA GLU A 284 4.56 -6.59 30.08
C GLU A 284 4.35 -5.85 28.75
N GLU A 285 5.45 -5.40 28.14
CA GLU A 285 5.43 -4.67 26.87
C GLU A 285 4.72 -5.48 25.77
N TRP A 286 4.04 -4.78 24.87
CA TRP A 286 3.43 -5.39 23.71
C TRP A 286 4.51 -5.96 22.79
N THR A 287 4.40 -7.24 22.48
CA THR A 287 5.22 -7.87 21.45
C THR A 287 4.43 -8.03 20.17
N ARG A 288 5.15 -8.24 19.07
CA ARG A 288 4.55 -8.47 17.77
C ARG A 288 3.69 -9.74 17.75
N GLU A 289 4.12 -10.78 18.47
CA GLU A 289 3.40 -12.05 18.58
C GLU A 289 2.08 -11.88 19.33
N ARG A 290 2.08 -11.10 20.43
CA ARG A 290 0.86 -10.80 21.18
C ARG A 290 -0.12 -9.97 20.36
N VAL A 291 0.35 -8.93 19.68
CA VAL A 291 -0.50 -8.10 18.81
C VAL A 291 -1.04 -8.90 17.62
N LEU A 292 -0.24 -9.78 17.04
CA LEU A 292 -0.70 -10.71 16.02
C LEU A 292 -1.83 -11.59 16.56
N GLY A 293 -1.64 -12.25 17.71
CA GLY A 293 -2.66 -13.10 18.33
C GLY A 293 -3.98 -12.36 18.59
N GLU A 294 -3.92 -11.16 19.18
CA GLU A 294 -5.09 -10.29 19.40
C GLU A 294 -5.79 -9.95 18.08
N ALA A 295 -5.04 -9.57 17.05
CA ALA A 295 -5.59 -9.26 15.74
C ALA A 295 -6.24 -10.48 15.06
N LEU A 296 -5.61 -11.66 15.16
CA LEU A 296 -6.17 -12.90 14.61
C LEU A 296 -7.47 -13.30 15.32
N ASN A 297 -7.57 -13.07 16.64
CA ASN A 297 -8.78 -13.30 17.43
C ASN A 297 -9.88 -12.32 17.04
N MET A 298 -9.62 -11.02 17.11
CA MET A 298 -10.61 -9.98 16.88
C MET A 298 -11.18 -10.02 15.45
N PHE A 299 -10.32 -10.25 14.45
CA PHE A 299 -10.71 -10.24 13.04
C PHE A 299 -10.91 -11.64 12.43
N SER A 300 -10.90 -12.70 13.26
CA SER A 300 -11.09 -14.09 12.83
C SER A 300 -10.16 -14.53 11.69
N LYS A 301 -8.86 -14.22 11.80
CA LYS A 301 -7.87 -14.42 10.73
C LYS A 301 -6.95 -15.64 10.88
N HIS A 302 -7.21 -16.51 11.85
CA HIS A 302 -6.40 -17.71 12.10
C HIS A 302 -6.21 -18.60 10.87
N GLY A 303 -7.27 -18.87 10.09
CA GLY A 303 -7.15 -19.71 8.90
C GLY A 303 -6.30 -19.10 7.77
N GLU A 304 -6.30 -17.76 7.64
CA GLU A 304 -5.43 -17.06 6.70
C GLU A 304 -3.96 -17.14 7.15
N TYR A 305 -3.71 -16.90 8.44
CA TYR A 305 -2.39 -17.04 9.05
C TYR A 305 -1.81 -18.45 8.91
N GLU A 306 -2.58 -19.49 9.23
CA GLU A 306 -2.11 -20.88 9.15
C GLU A 306 -1.72 -21.28 7.73
N ARG A 307 -2.47 -20.82 6.73
CA ARG A 307 -2.12 -21.03 5.32
C ARG A 307 -0.83 -20.32 4.94
N MET A 308 -0.66 -19.06 5.35
CA MET A 308 0.58 -18.31 5.11
C MET A 308 1.80 -18.98 5.76
N MET A 309 1.64 -19.47 7.00
CA MET A 309 2.68 -20.21 7.70
C MET A 309 2.94 -21.58 7.08
N GLY A 310 1.91 -22.23 6.53
CA GLY A 310 2.05 -23.43 5.69
C GLY A 310 2.96 -23.18 4.49
N ASP A 311 2.65 -22.16 3.69
CA ASP A 311 3.45 -21.76 2.53
C ASP A 311 4.88 -21.38 2.93
N HIS A 312 5.05 -20.69 4.06
CA HIS A 312 6.35 -20.35 4.61
C HIS A 312 7.17 -21.59 4.98
N ARG A 313 6.59 -22.56 5.70
CA ARG A 313 7.25 -23.83 6.07
C ARG A 313 7.70 -24.60 4.84
N VAL A 314 6.86 -24.66 3.80
CA VAL A 314 7.20 -25.31 2.53
C VAL A 314 8.37 -24.61 1.85
N LYS A 315 8.36 -23.28 1.83
CA LYS A 315 9.46 -22.50 1.28
C LYS A 315 10.78 -22.75 2.03
N GLU A 316 10.77 -22.71 3.36
CA GLU A 316 11.96 -22.98 4.17
C GLU A 316 12.48 -24.40 3.97
N ALA A 317 11.58 -25.39 3.91
CA ALA A 317 11.93 -26.77 3.62
C ALA A 317 12.60 -26.89 2.24
N GLU A 318 12.03 -26.26 1.20
CA GLU A 318 12.64 -26.22 -0.14
C GLU A 318 14.01 -25.54 -0.12
N GLU A 319 14.16 -24.38 0.52
CA GLU A 319 15.44 -23.67 0.60
C GLU A 319 16.51 -24.51 1.30
N ALA A 320 16.17 -25.16 2.42
CA ALA A 320 17.04 -26.08 3.13
C ALA A 320 17.41 -27.30 2.28
N PHE A 321 16.42 -27.89 1.60
CA PHE A 321 16.63 -29.00 0.67
C PHE A 321 17.61 -28.63 -0.44
N TRP A 322 17.39 -27.50 -1.12
CA TRP A 322 18.26 -27.07 -2.22
C TRP A 322 19.63 -26.61 -1.76
N LYS A 323 19.77 -26.13 -0.52
CA LYS A 323 21.08 -25.92 0.09
C LYS A 323 21.82 -27.25 0.24
N ARG A 324 21.15 -28.29 0.75
CA ARG A 324 21.73 -29.62 0.88
C ARG A 324 22.09 -30.24 -0.48
N VAL A 325 21.24 -30.10 -1.49
CA VAL A 325 21.55 -30.54 -2.87
C VAL A 325 22.84 -29.92 -3.37
N LYS A 326 23.06 -28.62 -3.13
CA LYS A 326 24.29 -27.93 -3.54
C LYS A 326 25.55 -28.44 -2.82
N GLU A 327 25.40 -28.97 -1.61
CA GLU A 327 26.51 -29.54 -0.82
C GLU A 327 26.89 -30.95 -1.31
N VAL A 328 25.92 -31.77 -1.71
CA VAL A 328 26.17 -33.18 -2.09
C VAL A 328 26.53 -33.34 -3.57
N VAL A 329 26.13 -32.42 -4.44
CA VAL A 329 26.45 -32.51 -5.87
C VAL A 329 27.94 -32.22 -6.08
N PRO A 330 28.72 -33.16 -6.67
CA PRO A 330 30.16 -33.01 -6.88
C PRO A 330 30.48 -32.12 -8.09
N ALA A 331 30.02 -30.87 -8.05
CA ALA A 331 30.25 -29.85 -9.05
C ALA A 331 30.47 -28.49 -8.40
N GLN A 332 31.18 -27.58 -9.08
CA GLN A 332 31.45 -26.23 -8.59
C GLN A 332 31.10 -25.16 -9.63
N GLY A 333 30.89 -23.93 -9.17
CA GLY A 333 30.64 -22.75 -10.01
C GLY A 333 29.52 -22.97 -11.03
N ASN A 334 29.77 -22.61 -12.29
CA ASN A 334 28.80 -22.72 -13.39
C ASN A 334 28.32 -24.16 -13.65
N SER A 335 29.16 -25.15 -13.34
CA SER A 335 28.80 -26.56 -13.46
C SER A 335 27.70 -26.93 -12.45
N LEU A 336 27.83 -26.48 -11.20
CA LEU A 336 26.85 -26.69 -10.14
C LEU A 336 25.54 -25.96 -10.44
N ALA A 337 25.62 -24.70 -10.89
CA ALA A 337 24.44 -23.93 -11.29
C ALA A 337 23.65 -24.63 -12.42
N SER A 338 24.36 -25.19 -13.41
CA SER A 338 23.73 -25.94 -14.50
C SER A 338 23.13 -27.27 -14.02
N ALA A 339 23.76 -27.95 -13.07
CA ALA A 339 23.24 -29.17 -12.46
C ALA A 339 21.94 -28.92 -11.69
N VAL A 340 21.93 -27.92 -10.79
CA VAL A 340 20.74 -27.53 -10.03
C VAL A 340 19.60 -27.12 -10.96
N LYS A 341 19.92 -26.36 -12.02
CA LYS A 341 18.93 -25.97 -13.04
C LYS A 341 18.37 -27.17 -13.80
N GLY A 342 19.23 -28.14 -14.12
CA GLY A 342 18.82 -29.41 -14.73
C GLY A 342 17.87 -30.18 -13.82
N LEU A 343 18.24 -30.38 -12.55
CA LEU A 343 17.41 -31.07 -11.57
C LEU A 343 16.03 -30.40 -11.43
N ARG A 344 15.94 -29.07 -11.43
CA ARG A 344 14.65 -28.36 -11.35
C ARG A 344 13.75 -28.50 -12.57
N ARG A 345 14.29 -28.87 -13.73
CA ARG A 345 13.61 -28.76 -15.03
C ARG A 345 13.40 -30.10 -15.73
N TRP A 346 14.11 -31.14 -15.30
CA TRP A 346 14.12 -32.45 -15.95
C TRP A 346 13.88 -33.57 -14.95
N VAL A 347 13.36 -33.25 -13.77
CA VAL A 347 13.02 -34.24 -12.75
C VAL A 347 11.59 -34.01 -12.33
N ASP A 348 10.86 -35.10 -12.29
CA ASP A 348 9.51 -35.20 -11.76
C ASP A 348 9.44 -36.41 -10.81
N PHE A 349 8.28 -36.65 -10.21
CA PHE A 349 8.10 -37.65 -9.19
C PHE A 349 7.05 -38.70 -9.58
N GLU A 350 7.35 -39.96 -9.30
CA GLU A 350 6.43 -41.08 -9.44
C GLU A 350 6.54 -41.92 -8.16
N ASP A 351 5.40 -42.23 -7.53
CA ASP A 351 5.31 -42.97 -6.27
C ASP A 351 6.26 -42.49 -5.16
N GLY A 352 6.45 -41.16 -5.07
CA GLY A 352 7.29 -40.55 -4.04
C GLY A 352 8.79 -40.57 -4.34
N MET A 353 9.21 -41.01 -5.54
CA MET A 353 10.60 -41.10 -5.94
C MET A 353 10.91 -40.23 -7.17
N PRO A 354 12.05 -39.52 -7.18
CA PRO A 354 12.44 -38.70 -8.32
C PRO A 354 12.85 -39.57 -9.52
N TYR A 355 12.45 -39.15 -10.72
CA TYR A 355 12.90 -39.73 -11.98
C TYR A 355 13.22 -38.64 -13.00
N ILE A 356 14.10 -38.93 -13.97
CA ILE A 356 14.44 -37.99 -15.03
C ILE A 356 13.38 -38.05 -16.13
N THR A 357 12.74 -36.92 -16.42
CA THR A 357 11.73 -36.81 -17.47
C THR A 357 12.37 -36.66 -18.86
N SER A 358 11.66 -37.13 -19.88
CA SER A 358 12.05 -36.96 -21.29
C SER A 358 11.71 -35.56 -21.82
N THR A 359 10.72 -34.90 -21.22
CA THR A 359 10.29 -33.53 -21.52
C THR A 359 10.57 -32.63 -20.33
N ARG A 360 10.84 -31.35 -20.62
CA ARG A 360 11.07 -30.35 -19.58
C ARG A 360 9.76 -30.12 -18.81
N VAL A 361 9.82 -30.15 -17.48
CA VAL A 361 8.67 -29.77 -16.66
C VAL A 361 8.40 -28.28 -16.82
N GLU A 362 7.12 -27.93 -16.99
CA GLU A 362 6.68 -26.54 -17.17
C GLU A 362 6.84 -25.78 -15.85
N GLU A 363 6.39 -26.39 -14.75
CA GLU A 363 6.55 -25.91 -13.38
C GLU A 363 7.42 -26.89 -12.59
N THR A 364 8.38 -26.37 -11.83
CA THR A 364 9.22 -27.21 -10.98
C THR A 364 8.37 -27.75 -9.83
N PRO A 365 8.27 -29.08 -9.65
CA PRO A 365 7.54 -29.64 -8.52
C PRO A 365 8.19 -29.21 -7.19
N ILE A 366 7.40 -29.14 -6.13
CA ILE A 366 7.91 -28.87 -4.77
C ILE A 366 8.51 -30.18 -4.24
N TRP A 367 9.83 -30.35 -4.36
CA TRP A 367 10.50 -31.62 -4.08
C TRP A 367 10.16 -32.17 -2.69
N THR A 368 10.21 -31.31 -1.67
CA THR A 368 9.93 -31.65 -0.27
C THR A 368 8.50 -32.11 0.01
N GLN A 369 7.56 -31.90 -0.91
CA GLN A 369 6.19 -32.43 -0.82
C GLN A 369 5.98 -33.70 -1.66
N ASN A 370 6.95 -34.05 -2.52
CA ASN A 370 6.81 -35.13 -3.49
C ASN A 370 7.65 -36.37 -3.14
N PHE A 371 8.29 -36.41 -1.97
CA PHE A 371 8.87 -37.64 -1.43
C PHE A 371 8.43 -37.88 0.02
N PRO A 372 8.35 -39.14 0.48
CA PRO A 372 7.88 -39.45 1.83
C PRO A 372 8.80 -38.89 2.93
N LEU A 373 8.19 -38.59 4.08
CA LEU A 373 8.93 -38.27 5.31
C LEU A 373 9.94 -39.40 5.62
N GLY A 374 11.21 -39.04 5.81
CA GLY A 374 12.30 -39.98 6.08
C GLY A 374 13.06 -40.48 4.85
N SER A 375 12.60 -40.19 3.63
CA SER A 375 13.28 -40.60 2.39
C SER A 375 14.37 -39.62 1.91
N LEU A 376 14.72 -38.62 2.73
CA LEU A 376 15.66 -37.55 2.34
C LEU A 376 17.01 -38.09 1.89
N ASP A 377 17.61 -39.03 2.63
CA ASP A 377 18.92 -39.59 2.27
C ASP A 377 18.84 -40.40 0.98
N THR A 378 17.76 -41.17 0.78
CA THR A 378 17.52 -41.91 -0.46
C THR A 378 17.41 -40.96 -1.68
N VAL A 379 16.72 -39.83 -1.51
CA VAL A 379 16.61 -38.80 -2.54
C VAL A 379 17.98 -38.14 -2.80
N MET A 380 18.77 -37.86 -1.76
CA MET A 380 20.12 -37.30 -1.92
C MET A 380 21.04 -38.28 -2.68
N ASP A 381 21.01 -39.57 -2.36
CA ASP A 381 21.76 -40.61 -3.07
C ASP A 381 21.34 -40.72 -4.53
N TRP A 382 20.04 -40.56 -4.81
CA TRP A 382 19.55 -40.51 -6.18
C TRP A 382 20.11 -39.29 -6.92
N ILE A 383 20.10 -38.11 -6.30
CA ILE A 383 20.62 -36.87 -6.90
C ILE A 383 22.10 -37.02 -7.23
N VAL A 384 22.91 -37.54 -6.31
CA VAL A 384 24.36 -37.75 -6.52
C VAL A 384 24.63 -38.66 -7.72
N ARG A 385 23.76 -39.64 -7.98
CA ARG A 385 23.85 -40.55 -9.12
C ARG A 385 23.34 -39.94 -10.44
N ASN A 386 22.39 -39.00 -10.39
CA ASN A 386 21.61 -38.59 -11.57
C ASN A 386 21.81 -37.12 -12.01
N TRP A 387 22.45 -36.26 -11.21
CA TRP A 387 22.64 -34.84 -11.53
C TRP A 387 23.35 -34.60 -12.87
N GLY A 388 24.28 -35.47 -13.25
CA GLY A 388 25.04 -35.35 -14.50
C GLY A 388 24.15 -35.47 -15.74
N THR A 389 23.18 -36.39 -15.69
CA THR A 389 22.21 -36.61 -16.77
C THR A 389 21.25 -35.42 -16.87
N ALA A 390 20.68 -34.96 -15.75
CA ALA A 390 19.80 -33.80 -15.73
C ALA A 390 20.51 -32.53 -16.24
N LYS A 391 21.79 -32.34 -15.87
CA LYS A 391 22.63 -31.26 -16.39
C LYS A 391 22.84 -31.35 -17.91
N ALA A 392 23.09 -32.55 -18.43
CA ALA A 392 23.32 -32.76 -19.86
C ALA A 392 22.07 -32.40 -20.69
N LEU A 393 20.87 -32.78 -20.21
CA LEU A 393 19.60 -32.41 -20.83
C LEU A 393 19.40 -30.90 -20.87
N GLU A 394 19.64 -30.20 -19.76
CA GLU A 394 19.54 -28.73 -19.71
C GLU A 394 20.55 -28.06 -20.65
N LYS A 395 21.77 -28.59 -20.75
CA LYS A 395 22.80 -28.07 -21.68
C LYS A 395 22.36 -28.25 -23.13
N LYS A 396 21.84 -29.43 -23.49
CA LYS A 396 21.35 -29.72 -24.85
C LYS A 396 20.20 -28.79 -25.23
N HIS A 397 19.23 -28.60 -24.32
CA HIS A 397 18.13 -27.67 -24.54
C HIS A 397 18.61 -26.23 -24.72
N ALA A 398 19.54 -25.76 -23.87
CA ALA A 398 20.09 -24.42 -24.00
C ALA A 398 20.84 -24.20 -25.33
N GLN A 399 21.48 -25.23 -25.86
CA GLN A 399 22.15 -25.18 -27.17
C GLN A 399 21.13 -25.07 -28.32
N VAL A 400 20.12 -25.93 -28.35
CA VAL A 400 19.06 -25.91 -29.38
C VAL A 400 18.32 -24.56 -29.41
N ALA A 401 18.03 -23.99 -28.24
CA ALA A 401 17.38 -22.69 -28.14
C ALA A 401 18.25 -21.55 -28.73
N ARG A 402 19.58 -21.60 -28.51
CA ARG A 402 20.52 -20.60 -29.07
C ARG A 402 20.62 -20.72 -30.59
N GLU A 403 20.71 -21.93 -31.12
CA GLU A 403 20.78 -22.20 -32.56
C GLU A 403 19.49 -21.73 -33.27
N SER A 404 18.33 -21.97 -32.66
CA SER A 404 17.03 -21.49 -33.17
C SER A 404 16.93 -19.96 -33.17
N THR A 405 17.47 -19.30 -32.14
CA THR A 405 17.48 -17.83 -32.04
C THR A 405 18.46 -17.20 -33.03
N ALA A 406 19.63 -17.80 -33.24
CA ALA A 406 20.61 -17.36 -34.24
C ALA A 406 20.09 -17.48 -35.68
N ASN A 407 19.38 -18.57 -35.99
CA ASN A 407 18.72 -18.74 -37.29
C ASN A 407 17.62 -17.71 -37.55
N ASN A 408 16.85 -17.31 -36.53
CA ASN A 408 15.84 -16.26 -36.68
C ASN A 408 16.41 -14.85 -36.80
N ALA A 409 17.61 -14.59 -36.25
CA ALA A 409 18.29 -13.29 -36.36
C ALA A 409 19.03 -13.10 -37.70
N GLY A 410 19.42 -14.20 -38.38
CA GLY A 410 20.07 -14.17 -39.69
C GLY A 410 19.11 -14.08 -40.90
N VAL A 411 17.79 -14.01 -40.65
CA VAL A 411 16.73 -13.94 -41.69
C VAL A 411 16.02 -12.57 -41.69
N ARG A 412 16.64 -11.53 -41.10
CA ARG A 412 16.17 -10.15 -41.18
C ARG A 412 17.09 -9.26 -41.99
#